data_AF-A0A645DNL2-F1
#
_entry.id   AF-A0A645DNL2-F1
#
_cell.length_a   1.000
_cell.length_b   1.000
_cell.length_c   1.000
_cell.angle_alpha   90.00
_cell.angle_beta   90.00
_cell.angle_gamma   90.00
#
_symmetry.space_group_name_H-M   'P 1'
#
loop_
_entity.id
_entity.type
_entity.pdbx_description
1 polymer ?
#
loop_
_entity_poly.entity_id
_entity_poly.type
_entity_poly.pdbx_seq_one_letter_code
_entity_poly.pdbx_strand_id
1 'polypeptide(L)'
;MAFRIAGSMAIKEALKKADPVLMEPVMDVEVVVPEEYMGDVMGNISSRRGKVSEMGSRANARIVKAFVPLAEMFGYATDLRSKTSGRASYTMTFHHYDEVPKSVAEELLKI
;
A
#
# COMPACT_ATOMS: atom_id res chain seq x y z
N MET A 1 7.15 -39.15 -9.28
CA MET A 1 6.42 -38.23 -10.18
C MET A 1 4.90 -38.22 -9.94
N ALA A 2 4.24 -39.38 -9.89
CA ALA A 2 2.77 -39.50 -9.77
C ALA A 2 2.16 -38.77 -8.55
N PHE A 3 2.74 -38.91 -7.35
CA PHE A 3 2.23 -38.24 -6.15
C PHE A 3 2.32 -36.70 -6.19
N ARG A 4 3.31 -36.14 -6.92
CA ARG A 4 3.41 -34.69 -7.12
C ARG A 4 2.26 -34.17 -7.98
N ILE A 5 1.89 -34.93 -9.02
CA ILE A 5 0.78 -34.60 -9.92
C ILE A 5 -0.55 -34.72 -9.16
N ALA A 6 -0.74 -35.81 -8.41
CA ALA A 6 -1.93 -35.99 -7.58
C ALA A 6 -2.09 -34.86 -6.55
N GLY A 7 -1.02 -34.48 -5.85
CA GLY A 7 -1.03 -33.35 -4.92
C GLY A 7 -1.36 -32.01 -5.60
N SER A 8 -0.78 -31.74 -6.79
CA SER A 8 -1.08 -30.53 -7.55
C SER A 8 -2.56 -30.45 -7.98
N MET A 9 -3.15 -31.57 -8.43
CA MET A 9 -4.56 -31.63 -8.80
C MET A 9 -5.47 -31.41 -7.58
N ALA A 10 -5.14 -32.01 -6.44
CA ALA A 10 -5.89 -31.84 -5.20
C ALA A 10 -5.90 -30.38 -4.72
N ILE A 11 -4.74 -29.71 -4.70
CA ILE A 11 -4.63 -28.30 -4.32
C ILE A 11 -5.43 -27.40 -5.28
N LYS A 12 -5.35 -27.66 -6.59
CA LYS A 12 -6.09 -26.87 -7.60
C LYS A 12 -7.61 -26.94 -7.38
N GLU A 13 -8.13 -28.13 -7.08
CA GLU A 13 -9.56 -28.31 -6.81
C GLU A 13 -9.98 -27.77 -5.44
N ALA A 14 -9.12 -27.87 -4.42
CA ALA A 14 -9.38 -27.29 -3.11
C ALA A 14 -9.43 -25.76 -3.16
N LEU A 15 -8.47 -25.11 -3.83
CA LEU A 15 -8.41 -23.65 -3.94
C LEU A 15 -9.64 -23.06 -4.61
N LYS A 16 -10.19 -23.71 -5.65
CA LYS A 16 -11.43 -23.25 -6.31
C LYS A 16 -12.64 -23.27 -5.39
N LYS A 17 -12.65 -24.13 -4.37
CA LYS A 17 -13.78 -24.31 -3.43
C LYS A 17 -13.60 -23.51 -2.14
N ALA A 18 -12.45 -22.88 -1.95
CA ALA A 18 -12.06 -22.20 -0.72
C ALA A 18 -12.25 -20.67 -0.79
N ASP A 19 -12.98 -20.17 -1.79
CA ASP A 19 -13.21 -18.75 -2.04
C ASP A 19 -11.90 -17.92 -2.01
N PRO A 20 -10.98 -18.17 -2.94
CA PRO A 20 -9.65 -17.56 -2.91
C PRO A 20 -9.77 -16.06 -3.17
N VAL A 21 -9.07 -15.26 -2.36
CA VAL A 21 -8.99 -13.81 -2.48
C VAL A 21 -7.64 -13.37 -3.01
N LEU A 22 -7.63 -12.26 -3.76
CA LEU A 22 -6.39 -11.64 -4.22
C LEU A 22 -5.83 -10.78 -3.10
N MET A 23 -4.52 -10.88 -2.85
CA MET A 23 -3.82 -10.14 -1.81
C MET A 23 -2.82 -9.17 -2.44
N GLU A 24 -2.72 -7.96 -1.90
CA GLU A 24 -1.73 -6.95 -2.30
C GLU A 24 -0.76 -6.60 -1.15
N PRO A 25 0.51 -6.29 -1.45
CA PRO A 25 1.46 -5.86 -0.44
C PRO A 25 1.17 -4.42 0.01
N VAL A 26 1.07 -4.24 1.33
CA VAL A 26 0.86 -2.95 1.98
C VAL A 26 2.18 -2.50 2.62
N MET A 27 2.53 -1.25 2.33
CA MET A 27 3.75 -0.60 2.79
C MET A 27 3.44 0.23 4.04
N ASP A 28 4.32 0.18 5.04
CA ASP A 28 4.39 1.17 6.11
C ASP A 28 5.22 2.35 5.60
N VAL A 29 4.54 3.49 5.44
CA VAL A 29 5.09 4.73 4.89
C VAL A 29 5.17 5.76 6.01
N GLU A 30 6.38 6.24 6.28
CA GLU A 30 6.63 7.35 7.19
C GLU A 30 7.02 8.58 6.38
N VAL A 31 6.29 9.68 6.57
CA VAL A 31 6.55 10.96 5.91
C VAL A 31 6.92 11.99 6.96
N VAL A 32 8.05 12.67 6.76
CA VAL A 32 8.49 13.80 7.58
C VAL A 32 8.34 15.07 6.77
N VAL A 33 7.54 16.01 7.28
CA VAL A 33 7.16 17.22 6.54
C VAL A 33 6.96 18.41 7.48
N PRO A 34 7.26 19.66 7.07
CA PRO A 34 6.84 20.84 7.82
C PRO A 34 5.31 20.94 7.97
N GLU A 35 4.83 21.52 9.06
CA GLU A 35 3.39 21.57 9.39
C GLU A 35 2.54 22.27 8.30
N GLU A 36 3.12 23.25 7.61
CA GLU A 36 2.44 24.01 6.55
C GLU A 36 1.99 23.16 5.35
N TYR A 37 2.65 22.02 5.09
CA TYR A 37 2.29 21.11 3.99
C TYR A 37 1.57 19.83 4.46
N MET A 38 1.22 19.75 5.75
CA MET A 38 0.60 18.56 6.32
C MET A 38 -0.72 18.22 5.61
N GLY A 39 -1.53 19.22 5.26
CA GLY A 39 -2.78 19.03 4.53
C GLY A 39 -2.58 18.37 3.15
N ASP A 40 -1.59 18.82 2.39
CA ASP A 40 -1.29 18.30 1.06
C ASP A 40 -0.79 16.85 1.09
N VAL A 41 0.02 16.51 2.10
CA VAL A 41 0.50 15.14 2.35
C VAL A 41 -0.65 14.21 2.73
N MET A 42 -1.50 14.64 3.66
CA MET A 42 -2.68 13.87 4.08
C MET A 42 -3.62 13.59 2.91
N GLY A 43 -3.85 14.59 2.06
CA GLY A 43 -4.64 14.43 0.83
C GLY A 43 -4.00 13.47 -0.16
N ASN A 44 -2.66 13.52 -0.31
CA ASN A 44 -1.95 12.61 -1.21
C ASN A 44 -2.01 11.15 -0.74
N ILE A 45 -1.78 10.89 0.56
CA ILE A 45 -1.90 9.56 1.14
C ILE A 45 -3.33 9.02 0.95
N SER A 46 -4.34 9.83 1.25
CA SER A 46 -5.75 9.43 1.12
C SER A 46 -6.14 9.12 -0.33
N SER A 47 -5.64 9.90 -1.30
CA SER A 47 -5.87 9.64 -2.73
C SER A 47 -5.26 8.32 -3.22
N ARG A 48 -4.27 7.79 -2.51
CA ARG A 48 -3.52 6.56 -2.84
C ARG A 48 -4.03 5.35 -2.04
N ARG A 49 -5.30 5.37 -1.63
CA ARG A 49 -5.92 4.35 -0.75
C ARG A 49 -5.19 4.16 0.59
N GLY A 50 -4.40 5.14 1.00
CA GLY A 50 -3.61 5.09 2.22
C GLY A 50 -4.45 5.33 3.47
N LYS A 51 -4.16 4.59 4.53
CA LYS A 51 -4.76 4.77 5.87
C LYS A 51 -3.72 5.30 6.83
N VAL A 52 -3.95 6.49 7.37
CA VAL A 52 -3.07 7.08 8.38
C VAL A 52 -3.20 6.28 9.68
N SER A 53 -2.07 5.81 10.19
CA SER A 53 -1.99 5.01 11.43
C SER A 53 -1.67 5.89 12.63
N GLU A 54 -0.69 6.77 12.48
CA GLU A 54 -0.17 7.62 13.56
C GLU A 54 0.27 8.98 13.00
N MET A 55 0.08 10.02 13.80
CA MET A 55 0.64 11.34 13.54
C MET A 55 1.47 11.78 14.75
N GLY A 56 2.70 12.20 14.50
CA GLY A 56 3.63 12.68 15.51
C GLY A 56 4.23 14.03 15.16
N SER A 57 5.04 14.55 16.09
CA SER A 57 5.81 15.78 15.92
C SER A 57 7.26 15.53 16.31
N ARG A 58 8.19 16.00 15.48
CA ARG A 58 9.63 15.95 15.73
C ARG A 58 10.22 17.33 15.48
N ALA A 59 10.52 18.04 16.58
CA ALA A 59 10.98 19.42 16.56
C ALA A 59 10.08 20.30 15.68
N ASN A 60 10.59 20.79 14.55
CA ASN A 60 9.90 21.73 13.66
C ASN A 60 9.15 21.00 12.52
N ALA A 61 9.07 19.67 12.56
CA ALA A 61 8.44 18.84 11.53
C ALA A 61 7.36 17.94 12.14
N ARG A 62 6.39 17.57 11.29
CA ARG A 62 5.38 16.55 11.59
C ARG A 62 5.80 15.24 10.95
N ILE A 63 5.47 14.15 11.63
CA ILE A 63 5.66 12.79 11.14
C ILE A 63 4.26 12.22 10.89
N VAL A 64 4.04 11.69 9.69
CA VAL A 64 2.79 11.01 9.32
C VAL A 64 3.15 9.58 8.96
N LYS A 65 2.62 8.61 9.71
CA LYS A 65 2.72 7.19 9.39
C LYS A 65 1.42 6.73 8.75
N ALA A 66 1.53 5.97 7.68
CA ALA A 66 0.38 5.46 6.95
C ALA A 66 0.66 4.12 6.31
N PHE A 67 -0.38 3.30 6.22
CA PHE A 67 -0.37 2.08 5.43
C PHE A 67 -0.87 2.38 4.02
N VAL A 68 -0.04 2.12 3.02
CA VAL A 68 -0.36 2.41 1.62
C VAL A 68 -0.08 1.19 0.75
N PRO A 69 -1.00 0.75 -0.12
CA PRO A 69 -0.74 -0.33 -1.06
C PRO A 69 0.42 0.02 -2.00
N LEU A 70 1.33 -0.93 -2.22
CA LEU A 70 2.53 -0.68 -3.06
C LEU A 70 2.16 -0.27 -4.50
N ALA A 71 1.07 -0.82 -5.04
CA ALA A 71 0.56 -0.46 -6.37
C ALA A 71 0.24 1.05 -6.48
N GLU A 72 -0.09 1.70 -5.38
CA GLU A 72 -0.40 3.13 -5.31
C GLU A 72 0.82 3.98 -4.95
N MET A 73 2.03 3.42 -4.84
CA MET A 73 3.24 4.18 -4.45
C MET A 73 4.11 4.60 -5.64
N PHE A 74 3.78 4.16 -6.86
CA PHE A 74 4.48 4.62 -8.06
C PHE A 74 4.34 6.13 -8.24
N GLY A 75 5.47 6.79 -8.50
CA GLY A 75 5.54 8.25 -8.64
C GLY A 75 5.47 9.04 -7.32
N TYR A 76 5.31 8.39 -6.17
CA TYR A 76 5.10 9.07 -4.88
C TYR A 76 6.22 10.06 -4.52
N ALA A 77 7.48 9.71 -4.77
CA ALA A 77 8.62 10.59 -4.50
C ALA A 77 8.54 11.93 -5.25
N THR A 78 8.11 11.89 -6.51
CA THR A 78 7.98 13.08 -7.36
C THR A 78 6.80 13.94 -6.91
N ASP A 79 5.65 13.31 -6.64
CA ASP A 79 4.45 13.99 -6.16
C ASP A 79 4.67 14.67 -4.82
N LEU A 80 5.28 13.95 -3.87
CA LEU A 80 5.61 14.48 -2.55
C LEU A 80 6.55 15.68 -2.66
N ARG A 81 7.57 15.59 -3.52
CA ARG A 81 8.50 16.70 -3.77
C ARG A 81 7.76 17.92 -4.32
N SER A 82 6.87 17.73 -5.30
CA SER A 82 6.10 18.81 -5.91
C SER A 82 5.19 19.52 -4.88
N LYS A 83 4.43 18.74 -4.10
CA LYS A 83 3.48 19.25 -3.10
C LYS A 83 4.13 19.95 -1.91
N THR A 84 5.38 19.64 -1.60
CA THR A 84 6.08 20.16 -0.42
C THR A 84 7.23 21.10 -0.77
N SER A 85 7.31 21.53 -2.04
CA SER A 85 8.44 22.31 -2.56
C SER A 85 9.80 21.67 -2.25
N GLY A 86 9.84 20.32 -2.20
CA GLY A 86 11.02 19.52 -1.88
C GLY A 86 11.43 19.49 -0.41
N ARG A 87 10.55 19.91 0.51
CA ARG A 87 10.84 19.99 1.95
C ARG A 87 10.39 18.77 2.76
N ALA A 88 9.73 17.81 2.13
CA ALA A 88 9.40 16.53 2.76
C ALA A 88 10.34 15.40 2.33
N SER A 89 10.48 14.43 3.22
CA SER A 89 11.12 13.15 2.96
C SER A 89 10.21 12.02 3.38
N TYR A 90 10.35 10.85 2.77
CA TYR A 90 9.61 9.66 3.19
C TYR A 90 10.50 8.41 3.20
N THR A 91 10.11 7.45 4.00
CA THR A 91 10.61 6.08 3.97
C THR A 91 9.44 5.13 3.78
N MET A 92 9.66 4.03 3.06
CA MET A 92 8.68 2.95 2.95
C MET A 92 9.33 1.61 3.28
N THR A 93 8.63 0.77 4.02
CA THR A 93 9.03 -0.62 4.29
C THR A 93 7.83 -1.55 4.14
N PHE A 94 8.06 -2.80 3.75
CA PHE A 94 6.98 -3.78 3.68
C PHE A 94 6.41 -4.03 5.09
N HIS A 95 5.08 -4.03 5.21
CA HIS A 95 4.41 -4.37 6.46
C HIS A 95 3.73 -5.75 6.39
N HIS A 96 2.79 -5.92 5.47
CA HIS A 96 1.99 -7.14 5.35
C HIS A 96 1.30 -7.25 3.98
N TYR A 97 0.60 -8.36 3.75
CA TYR A 97 -0.38 -8.48 2.67
C TYR A 97 -1.78 -8.22 3.21
N ASP A 98 -2.60 -7.53 2.44
CA ASP A 98 -4.01 -7.28 2.72
C ASP A 98 -4.88 -7.64 1.51
N GLU A 99 -6.18 -7.85 1.74
CA GLU A 99 -7.13 -8.21 0.68
C GLU A 99 -7.31 -7.02 -0.30
N VAL A 100 -7.18 -7.31 -1.59
CA VAL A 100 -7.41 -6.32 -2.65
C VAL A 100 -8.90 -5.93 -2.66
N PRO A 101 -9.24 -4.64 -2.68
CA PRO A 101 -10.63 -4.21 -2.82
C PRO A 101 -11.29 -4.86 -4.04
N LYS A 102 -12.53 -5.34 -3.88
CA LYS A 102 -13.26 -6.09 -4.92
C LYS A 102 -13.24 -5.41 -6.30
N SER A 103 -13.39 -4.08 -6.34
CA SER A 103 -13.36 -3.31 -7.58
C SER A 103 -12.04 -3.44 -8.35
N VAL A 104 -10.91 -3.45 -7.64
CA VAL A 104 -9.56 -3.58 -8.22
C VAL A 104 -9.28 -5.05 -8.58
N ALA A 105 -9.71 -5.98 -7.74
CA ALA A 105 -9.55 -7.41 -8.00
C ALA A 105 -10.31 -7.84 -9.27
N GLU A 106 -11.54 -7.36 -9.46
CA GLU A 106 -12.34 -7.62 -10.66
C GLU A 106 -11.70 -7.06 -11.94
N GLU A 107 -11.00 -5.92 -11.86
CA GLU A 107 -10.26 -5.36 -12.99
C GLU A 107 -9.05 -6.21 -13.35
N LEU A 108 -8.26 -6.61 -12.35
CA LEU A 108 -7.06 -7.43 -12.55
C LEU A 108 -7.38 -8.83 -13.08
N LEU A 109 -8.51 -9.42 -12.67
CA LEU A 109 -8.94 -10.75 -13.10
C LEU A 109 -9.56 -10.78 -14.50
N LYS A 110 -9.84 -9.62 -15.11
CA LYS A 110 -10.34 -9.51 -16.50
C LYS A 110 -9.22 -9.54 -17.55
N ILE A 111 -7.97 -9.45 -17.11
CA ILE A 111 -6.75 -9.53 -17.94
C ILE A 111 -6.41 -11.01 -18.17
#